data_AF-A0AAD4YW99-F1
#
_entry.id   AF-A0AAD4YW99-F1
#
_cell.length_a   1.000
_cell.length_b   1.000
_cell.length_c   1.000
_cell.angle_alpha   90.00
_cell.angle_beta   90.00
_cell.angle_gamma   90.00
#
_symmetry.space_group_name_H-M   'P 1'
#
loop_
_entity.id
_entity.type
_entity.pdbx_description
1 polymer ?
#
loop_
_entity_poly.entity_id
_entity_poly.type
_entity_poly.pdbx_seq_one_letter_code
_entity_poly.pdbx_strand_id
1 'polypeptide(L)'
;MMCFKFPASLCKEINCDIARFWWANQENDSSMHWKSWHTLCKSKMNSGLGFRDLQEFNLALLGEQWWRLIQNPNALWAQVLKARYFQEVDFWKAKKGHRASRVWASLIAGWDEVLNHARV
;
A
#
# COMPACT_ATOMS: atom_id res chain seq x y z
N MET A 1 2.24 11.98 3.73
CA MET A 1 0.92 11.31 3.79
C MET A 1 0.67 10.67 2.44
N MET A 2 0.58 9.35 2.35
CA MET A 2 0.24 8.68 1.10
C MET A 2 -1.29 8.50 1.05
N CYS A 3 -1.95 9.18 0.12
CA CYS A 3 -3.41 9.28 0.06
C CYS A 3 -4.03 8.57 -1.15
N PHE A 4 -3.18 7.99 -2.02
CA PHE A 4 -3.59 7.40 -3.28
C PHE A 4 -3.00 6.00 -3.45
N LYS A 5 -3.82 5.09 -3.97
CA LYS A 5 -3.37 3.80 -4.46
C LYS A 5 -2.68 3.99 -5.80
N PHE A 6 -1.45 3.51 -5.91
CA PHE A 6 -0.72 3.57 -7.16
C PHE A 6 -1.21 2.54 -8.17
N PRO A 7 -1.15 2.83 -9.48
CA PRO A 7 -1.39 1.83 -10.51
C PRO A 7 -0.40 0.68 -10.36
N ALA A 8 -0.89 -0.55 -10.44
CA ALA A 8 -0.04 -1.74 -10.31
C ALA A 8 1.07 -1.79 -11.37
N SER A 9 0.81 -1.27 -12.58
CA SER A 9 1.82 -1.16 -13.64
C SER A 9 3.00 -0.28 -13.23
N LEU A 10 2.73 0.88 -12.62
CA LEU A 10 3.75 1.81 -12.14
C LEU A 10 4.58 1.18 -11.01
N CYS A 11 3.92 0.54 -10.03
CA CYS A 11 4.62 -0.17 -8.96
C CYS A 11 5.54 -1.27 -9.53
N LYS A 12 5.05 -2.03 -10.51
CA LYS A 12 5.81 -3.09 -11.17
C LYS A 12 7.02 -2.54 -11.93
N GLU A 13 6.85 -1.46 -12.68
CA GLU A 13 7.92 -0.80 -13.42
C GLU A 13 9.04 -0.36 -12.47
N ILE A 14 8.71 0.36 -11.40
CA ILE A 14 9.70 0.82 -10.43
C ILE A 14 10.35 -0.37 -9.71
N ASN A 15 9.57 -1.38 -9.30
CA ASN A 15 10.14 -2.60 -8.71
C ASN A 15 11.12 -3.30 -9.67
N CYS A 16 10.83 -3.33 -10.98
CA CYS A 16 11.74 -3.86 -11.99
C CYS A 16 13.02 -3.04 -12.09
N ASP A 17 12.95 -1.71 -12.04
CA ASP A 17 14.12 -0.85 -12.07
C ASP A 17 15.00 -1.00 -10.83
N ILE A 18 14.38 -1.12 -9.64
CA ILE A 18 15.12 -1.42 -8.41
C ILE A 18 15.77 -2.80 -8.51
N ALA A 19 15.07 -3.80 -9.04
CA ALA A 19 15.64 -5.14 -9.23
C ALA A 19 16.82 -5.13 -10.21
N ARG A 20 16.70 -4.42 -11.33
CA ARG A 20 17.79 -4.25 -12.31
C ARG A 20 18.99 -3.56 -11.68
N PHE A 21 18.77 -2.46 -10.96
CA PHE A 21 19.82 -1.75 -10.25
C PHE A 21 20.51 -2.65 -9.22
N TRP A 22 19.72 -3.41 -8.45
CA TRP A 22 20.25 -4.32 -7.43
C TRP A 22 21.12 -5.42 -8.01
N TRP A 23 20.70 -5.98 -9.15
CA TRP A 23 21.45 -7.04 -9.80
C TRP A 23 22.56 -6.53 -10.71
N ALA A 24 22.55 -5.27 -11.13
CA ALA A 24 23.49 -4.72 -12.11
C ALA A 24 24.94 -5.00 -11.70
N ASN A 25 25.67 -5.70 -12.58
CA ASN A 25 27.13 -5.73 -12.57
C ASN A 25 27.63 -4.65 -13.54
N GLN A 26 28.89 -4.23 -13.40
CA GLN A 26 29.51 -3.10 -14.13
C GLN A 26 28.95 -2.82 -15.54
N GLU A 27 28.70 -1.53 -15.77
CA GLU A 27 28.10 -0.75 -16.88
C GLU A 27 27.46 -1.38 -18.14
N ASN A 28 27.70 -2.64 -18.52
CA ASN A 28 27.27 -3.14 -19.82
C ASN A 28 26.82 -4.60 -19.90
N ASP A 29 26.71 -5.31 -18.76
CA ASP A 29 26.31 -6.72 -18.78
C ASP A 29 24.91 -6.92 -18.20
N SER A 30 24.08 -7.69 -18.91
CA SER A 30 22.77 -8.12 -18.40
C SER A 30 22.99 -9.09 -17.25
N SER A 31 23.09 -8.55 -16.05
CA SER A 31 23.39 -9.36 -14.87
C SER A 31 22.26 -10.34 -14.57
N MET A 32 22.66 -11.57 -14.25
CA MET A 32 21.72 -12.64 -13.98
C MET A 32 20.99 -12.38 -12.65
N HIS A 33 19.66 -12.39 -12.67
CA HIS A 33 18.86 -12.31 -11.45
C HIS A 33 18.90 -13.66 -10.72
N TRP A 34 19.68 -13.76 -9.65
CA TRP A 34 19.85 -15.03 -8.89
C TRP A 34 18.61 -15.43 -8.08
N LYS A 35 17.76 -14.46 -7.73
CA LYS A 35 16.49 -14.68 -7.02
C LYS A 35 15.41 -13.73 -7.55
N SER A 36 14.16 -14.18 -7.51
CA SER A 36 13.02 -13.36 -7.90
C SER A 36 12.84 -12.17 -6.95
N TRP A 37 12.31 -11.06 -7.47
CA TRP A 37 12.02 -9.86 -6.67
C TRP A 37 11.13 -10.18 -5.46
N HIS A 38 10.08 -10.97 -5.66
CA HIS A 38 9.20 -11.44 -4.57
C HIS A 38 9.97 -12.17 -3.46
N THR A 39 10.99 -12.96 -3.79
CA THR A 39 11.82 -13.63 -2.76
C THR A 39 12.67 -12.63 -1.99
N LEU A 40 13.23 -11.63 -2.67
CA LEU A 40 14.02 -10.58 -2.02
C LEU A 40 13.16 -9.72 -1.08
N CYS A 41 11.87 -9.55 -1.38
CA CYS A 41 10.94 -8.80 -0.54
C CYS A 41 10.57 -9.50 0.77
N LYS A 42 10.77 -10.82 0.89
CA LYS A 42 10.50 -11.54 2.14
C LYS A 42 11.43 -11.06 3.25
N SER A 43 10.99 -11.26 4.50
CA SER A 43 11.83 -10.96 5.67
C SER A 43 13.10 -11.82 5.68
N LYS A 44 14.14 -11.36 6.38
CA LYS A 44 15.38 -12.13 6.58
C LYS A 44 15.13 -13.49 7.25
N MET A 45 14.16 -13.55 8.16
CA MET A 45 13.73 -14.80 8.80
C MET A 45 13.11 -15.78 7.78
N ASN A 46 12.46 -15.27 6.74
CA ASN A 46 11.84 -16.04 5.67
C ASN A 46 12.73 -16.12 4.40
N SER A 47 14.05 -16.09 4.59
CA SER A 47 15.06 -16.23 3.53
C SER A 47 15.04 -15.15 2.43
N GLY A 48 14.47 -13.98 2.72
CA GLY A 48 14.55 -12.80 1.85
C GLY A 48 15.55 -11.75 2.37
N LEU A 49 15.54 -10.57 1.73
CA LEU A 49 16.41 -9.44 2.10
C LEU A 49 15.65 -8.30 2.79
N GLY A 50 14.32 -8.40 2.87
CA GLY A 50 13.46 -7.36 3.45
C GLY A 50 13.21 -6.18 2.52
N PHE A 51 13.36 -6.36 1.20
CA PHE A 51 12.96 -5.33 0.24
C PHE A 51 11.45 -5.10 0.31
N ARG A 52 11.03 -3.88 -0.02
CA ARG A 52 9.61 -3.53 -0.01
C ARG A 52 9.08 -3.69 -1.40
N ASP A 53 8.09 -4.57 -1.57
CA ASP A 53 7.27 -4.50 -2.77
C ASP A 53 6.48 -3.19 -2.73
N LEU A 54 6.63 -2.35 -3.75
CA LEU A 54 6.02 -1.02 -3.75
C LEU A 54 4.49 -1.05 -3.71
N GLN A 55 3.86 -2.07 -4.28
CA GLN A 55 2.41 -2.17 -4.28
C GLN A 55 1.92 -2.55 -2.88
N GLU A 56 2.50 -3.57 -2.27
CA GLU A 56 2.18 -3.96 -0.89
C GLU A 56 2.49 -2.83 0.10
N PHE A 57 3.62 -2.16 -0.08
CA PHE A 57 4.01 -1.04 0.78
C PHE A 57 3.08 0.17 0.63
N ASN A 58 2.62 0.49 -0.58
CA ASN A 58 1.61 1.52 -0.81
C ASN A 58 0.29 1.20 -0.10
N LEU A 59 -0.18 -0.06 -0.18
CA LEU A 59 -1.38 -0.49 0.52
C LEU A 59 -1.21 -0.42 2.05
N ALA A 60 -0.05 -0.83 2.57
CA ALA A 60 0.25 -0.73 4.00
C ALA A 60 0.22 0.73 4.49
N LEU A 61 0.77 1.67 3.73
CA LEU A 61 0.72 3.11 4.05
C LEU A 61 -0.72 3.67 4.00
N LEU A 62 -1.56 3.17 3.09
CA LEU A 62 -2.97 3.53 3.05
C LEU A 62 -3.73 2.96 4.26
N GLY A 63 -3.40 1.73 4.68
CA GLY A 63 -3.88 1.14 5.92
C GLY A 63 -3.46 1.92 7.16
N GLU A 64 -2.20 2.40 7.22
CA GLU A 64 -1.73 3.30 8.27
C GLU A 64 -2.55 4.61 8.28
N GLN A 65 -2.88 5.13 7.11
CA GLN A 65 -3.71 6.33 7.02
C GLN A 65 -5.15 6.09 7.50
N TRP A 66 -5.71 4.91 7.23
CA TRP A 66 -6.97 4.48 7.82
C TRP A 66 -6.87 4.39 9.35
N TRP A 67 -5.79 3.82 9.87
CA TRP A 67 -5.56 3.79 11.32
C TRP A 67 -5.51 5.19 11.94
N ARG A 68 -4.86 6.15 11.27
CA ARG A 68 -4.83 7.56 11.70
C ARG A 68 -6.21 8.22 11.69
N LEU A 69 -7.11 7.83 10.78
CA LEU A 69 -8.50 8.30 10.74
C LEU A 69 -9.23 7.92 12.03
N ILE A 70 -8.96 6.72 12.53
CA ILE A 70 -9.56 6.16 13.75
C ILE A 70 -8.99 6.85 14.98
N GLN A 71 -7.66 6.99 15.06
CA GLN A 71 -6.98 7.53 16.23
C GLN A 71 -7.20 9.03 16.42
N ASN A 72 -7.44 9.78 15.33
CA ASN A 72 -7.57 11.24 15.37
C ASN A 72 -8.90 11.71 14.74
N PRO A 73 -10.06 11.38 15.32
CA PRO A 73 -11.37 11.70 14.73
C PRO A 73 -11.65 13.21 14.68
N ASN A 74 -10.99 13.99 15.52
CA ASN A 74 -11.15 15.46 15.60
C ASN A 74 -10.30 16.21 14.57
N ALA A 75 -9.43 15.53 13.81
CA ALA A 75 -8.68 16.18 12.74
C ALA A 75 -9.63 16.61 11.61
N LEU A 76 -9.42 17.79 11.03
CA LEU A 76 -10.32 18.34 10.01
C LEU A 76 -10.55 17.37 8.84
N TRP A 77 -9.51 16.73 8.34
CA TRP A 77 -9.62 15.75 7.25
C TRP A 77 -10.46 14.53 7.66
N ALA A 78 -10.37 14.09 8.92
CA ALA A 78 -11.15 12.98 9.46
C ALA A 78 -12.64 13.35 9.57
N GLN A 79 -12.93 14.55 10.08
CA GLN A 79 -14.29 15.09 10.15
C GLN A 79 -14.92 15.25 8.77
N VAL A 80 -14.18 15.77 7.79
CA VAL A 80 -14.64 15.89 6.39
C VAL A 80 -14.93 14.52 5.77
N LEU A 81 -14.06 13.53 5.97
CA LEU A 81 -14.28 12.18 5.46
C LEU A 81 -15.48 11.51 6.14
N LYS A 82 -15.63 11.63 7.47
CA LYS A 82 -16.79 11.12 8.21
C LYS A 82 -18.08 11.76 7.70
N ALA A 83 -18.11 13.08 7.63
CA ALA A 83 -19.26 13.84 7.15
C ALA A 83 -19.63 13.49 5.69
N ARG A 84 -18.67 13.09 4.86
CA ARG A 84 -18.94 12.77 3.45
C ARG A 84 -19.29 11.31 3.20
N TYR A 85 -18.66 10.37 3.89
CA TYR A 85 -18.68 8.95 3.51
C TYR A 85 -19.28 8.01 4.56
N PHE A 86 -19.33 8.39 5.84
CA PHE A 86 -19.83 7.53 6.92
C PHE A 86 -20.38 8.38 8.08
N GLN A 87 -21.44 9.14 7.82
CA GLN A 87 -22.03 10.07 8.81
C GLN A 87 -22.57 9.34 10.06
N GLU A 88 -23.36 8.29 9.82
CA GLU A 88 -24.09 7.55 10.86
C GLU A 88 -23.53 6.14 11.12
N VAL A 89 -22.44 5.80 10.44
CA VAL A 89 -21.90 4.46 10.41
C VAL A 89 -20.50 4.50 10.99
N ASP A 90 -20.16 3.53 11.85
CA ASP A 90 -18.79 3.38 12.33
C ASP A 90 -17.83 3.16 11.17
N PHE A 91 -16.59 3.61 11.34
CA PHE A 91 -15.56 3.48 10.30
C PHE A 91 -15.38 2.02 9.84
N TRP A 92 -15.55 1.02 10.72
CA TRP A 92 -15.47 -0.41 10.37
C TRP A 92 -16.44 -0.85 9.28
N LYS A 93 -17.61 -0.21 9.21
CA LYS A 93 -18.70 -0.52 8.28
C LYS A 93 -18.70 0.41 7.07
N ALA A 94 -17.75 1.34 6.98
CA ALA A 94 -17.67 2.28 5.88
C ALA A 94 -17.30 1.55 4.58
N LYS A 95 -18.02 1.83 3.48
CA LYS A 95 -17.86 1.15 2.20
C LYS A 95 -17.53 2.12 1.07
N LYS A 96 -16.97 1.59 -0.01
CA LYS A 96 -16.78 2.32 -1.27
C LYS A 96 -18.15 2.54 -1.93
N GLY A 97 -18.77 3.68 -1.70
CA GLY A 97 -19.99 4.10 -2.40
C GLY A 97 -19.74 4.40 -3.89
N HIS A 98 -20.82 4.51 -4.67
CA HIS A 98 -20.75 4.68 -6.14
C HIS A 98 -20.06 5.97 -6.60
N ARG A 99 -20.05 7.02 -5.77
CA ARG A 99 -19.42 8.33 -6.05
C ARG A 99 -18.25 8.62 -5.12
N ALA A 100 -17.47 7.59 -4.78
CA ALA A 100 -16.27 7.74 -3.97
C ALA A 100 -15.21 8.60 -4.68
N SER A 101 -14.60 9.56 -3.96
CA SER A 101 -13.38 10.21 -4.46
C SER A 101 -12.24 9.20 -4.58
N ARG A 102 -11.24 9.51 -5.40
CA ARG A 102 -10.05 8.65 -5.55
C ARG A 102 -9.33 8.44 -4.21
N VAL A 103 -9.30 9.47 -3.35
CA VAL A 103 -8.74 9.38 -1.99
C VAL A 103 -9.52 8.37 -1.16
N TRP A 104 -10.85 8.46 -1.13
CA TRP A 104 -11.68 7.53 -0.35
C TRP A 104 -11.56 6.09 -0.86
N ALA A 105 -11.59 5.90 -2.19
CA ALA A 105 -11.39 4.60 -2.79
C ALA A 105 -10.01 4.00 -2.48
N SER A 106 -8.98 4.83 -2.34
CA SER A 106 -7.62 4.39 -1.97
C SER A 106 -7.52 4.02 -0.50
N LEU A 107 -8.12 4.81 0.38
CA LEU A 107 -8.21 4.52 1.82
C LEU A 107 -8.95 3.21 2.10
N ILE A 108 -10.09 2.99 1.44
CA ILE A 108 -10.83 1.73 1.52
C ILE A 108 -9.96 0.57 1.01
N ALA A 109 -9.23 0.73 -0.10
CA ALA A 109 -8.37 -0.34 -0.60
C ALA A 109 -7.23 -0.71 0.38
N GLY A 110 -6.64 0.26 1.07
CA GLY A 110 -5.67 -0.02 2.13
C GLY A 110 -6.30 -0.69 3.35
N TRP A 111 -7.52 -0.29 3.70
CA TRP A 111 -8.28 -0.91 4.79
C TRP A 111 -8.67 -2.37 4.49
N ASP A 112 -9.17 -2.64 3.28
CA ASP A 112 -9.50 -3.99 2.82
C ASP A 112 -8.27 -4.91 2.87
N GLU A 113 -7.09 -4.39 2.50
CA GLU A 113 -5.84 -5.14 2.58
C GLU A 113 -5.48 -5.48 4.02
N VAL A 114 -5.58 -4.52 4.93
CA VAL A 114 -5.34 -4.75 6.37
C VAL A 114 -6.29 -5.81 6.91
N LEU A 115 -7.57 -5.79 6.54
CA LEU A 115 -8.55 -6.79 6.94
C LEU A 115 -8.23 -8.19 6.37
N ASN A 116 -7.80 -8.28 5.11
CA ASN A 116 -7.45 -9.56 4.49
C ASN A 116 -6.23 -10.23 5.16
N HIS A 117 -5.31 -9.43 5.71
CA HIS A 117 -4.10 -9.92 6.38
C HIS A 117 -4.22 -10.03 7.91
N ALA A 118 -5.17 -9.32 8.51
CA ALA A 118 -5.55 -9.49 9.91
C ALA A 118 -6.31 -10.81 10.07
N ARG A 119 -5.58 -11.91 10.31
CA ARG A 119 -6.16 -13.20 10.70
C ARG A 119 -7.08 -13.01 11.91
N VAL A 120 -8.40 -13.13 11.69
CA VAL A 120 -9.39 -13.54 12.69
C VAL A 120 -9.61 -15.03 12.54
#